data_AF-A0A0H5Q5U3-F1
#
_entry.id   AF-A0A0H5Q5U3-F1
#
_cell.length_a   1.000
_cell.length_b   1.000
_cell.length_c   1.000
_cell.angle_alpha   90.00
_cell.angle_beta   90.00
_cell.angle_gamma   90.00
#
_symmetry.space_group_name_H-M   'P 1'
#
loop_
_entity.id
_entity.type
_entity.pdbx_description
1 polymer ?
#
loop_
_entity_poly.entity_id
_entity_poly.type
_entity_poly.pdbx_seq_one_letter_code
_entity_poly.pdbx_strand_id
1 'polypeptide(L)' 'MAELPHSVEISVRTRRDGCWHARAVGWGLDRGGRYGSLWELRLALPDLPARTPVGDVLRAVGEALVARSDTARESLR' A
#
# COMPACT_ATOMS: atom_id res chain seq x y z
N MET A 1 -10.17 -17.85 9.04
CA MET A 1 -10.47 -16.41 8.91
C MET A 1 -9.15 -15.67 8.79
N ALA A 2 -9.03 -14.73 7.85
CA ALA A 2 -7.88 -13.82 7.83
C ALA A 2 -8.07 -12.82 8.97
N GLU A 3 -7.11 -12.77 9.90
CA GLU A 3 -7.05 -11.78 10.96
C GLU A 3 -6.94 -10.40 10.31
N LEU A 4 -7.96 -9.56 10.51
CA LEU A 4 -7.91 -8.19 10.03
C LEU A 4 -6.71 -7.50 10.70
N PRO A 5 -5.84 -6.81 9.94
CA PRO A 5 -4.70 -6.13 10.51
C PRO A 5 -5.20 -5.08 11.52
N HIS A 6 -4.51 -4.99 12.66
CA HIS A 6 -4.79 -4.00 13.69
C HIS A 6 -4.39 -2.59 13.25
N SER A 7 -3.35 -2.47 12.44
CA SER A 7 -2.91 -1.21 11.86
C SER A 7 -2.34 -1.41 10.45
N VAL A 8 -2.35 -0.35 9.66
CA VAL A 8 -1.72 -0.32 8.33
C VAL A 8 -0.73 0.84 8.29
N GLU A 9 0.52 0.55 7.99
CA GLU A 9 1.55 1.57 7.72
C GLU A 9 1.69 1.75 6.21
N ILE A 10 1.69 3.01 5.75
CA ILE A 10 1.99 3.35 4.37
C ILE A 10 3.24 4.23 4.33
N SER A 11 4.30 3.74 3.68
CA SER A 11 5.53 4.50 3.45
C SER A 11 5.69 4.79 1.95
N VAL A 12 5.94 6.04 1.60
CA VAL A 12 6.14 6.51 0.21
C VAL A 12 7.58 6.94 0.01
N ARG A 13 8.21 6.46 -1.07
CA ARG A 13 9.60 6.80 -1.39
C ARG A 13 9.82 6.93 -2.90
N THR A 14 10.69 7.84 -3.27
CA THR A 14 11.28 7.91 -4.61
C THR A 14 12.40 6.85 -4.73
N ARG A 15 12.42 6.08 -5.82
CA ARG A 15 13.52 5.16 -6.15
C ARG A 15 14.56 5.85 -7.04
N ARG A 16 15.75 5.26 -7.11
CA ARG A 16 16.88 5.75 -7.94
C ARG A 16 16.58 5.83 -9.45
N ASP A 17 15.58 5.08 -9.92
CA ASP A 17 15.08 5.11 -11.31
C ASP A 17 14.09 6.26 -11.57
N GLY A 18 13.86 7.13 -10.59
CA GLY A 18 12.95 8.26 -10.67
C GLY A 18 11.48 7.90 -10.41
N CYS A 19 11.16 6.61 -10.24
CA CYS A 19 9.78 6.18 -10.05
C CYS A 19 9.39 6.18 -8.56
N TRP A 20 8.25 6.78 -8.23
CA TRP A 20 7.71 6.76 -6.89
C TRP A 20 7.03 5.43 -6.60
N HIS A 21 7.19 4.96 -5.36
CA HIS A 21 6.56 3.73 -4.91
C HIS A 21 5.99 3.94 -3.52
N ALA A 22 4.81 3.38 -3.27
CA ALA A 22 4.26 3.22 -1.94
C ALA A 22 4.36 1.76 -1.49
N ARG A 23 4.64 1.56 -0.22
CA ARG A 23 4.59 0.27 0.47
C ARG A 23 3.53 0.37 1.55
N ALA A 24 2.53 -0.49 1.50
CA ALA A 24 1.53 -0.65 2.54
C ALA A 24 1.77 -1.97 3.27
N VAL A 25 1.85 -1.94 4.60
CA VAL A 25 2.05 -3.12 5.44
C VAL A 25 0.94 -3.20 6.47
N GLY A 26 0.21 -4.31 6.50
CA GLY A 26 -0.72 -4.61 7.58
C GLY A 26 0.00 -5.26 8.74
N TRP A 27 -0.13 -4.68 9.93
CA TRP A 27 0.43 -5.21 11.18
C TRP A 27 -0.68 -5.79 12.06
N GLY A 28 -0.39 -6.85 12.80
CA GLY A 28 -1.34 -7.46 13.70
C GLY A 28 -0.76 -8.67 14.42
N LEU A 29 -1.62 -9.41 15.11
CA LEU A 29 -1.26 -10.70 15.71
C LEU A 29 -1.36 -11.79 14.64
N ASP A 30 -0.36 -12.65 14.56
CA ASP A 30 -0.46 -13.92 13.83
C ASP A 30 -1.31 -14.94 14.60
N ARG A 31 -1.62 -16.08 13.95
CA ARG A 31 -2.38 -17.18 14.56
C ARG A 31 -1.76 -17.75 15.85
N GLY A 32 -0.47 -17.50 16.08
CA GLY A 32 0.26 -17.90 17.28
C GLY A 32 0.27 -16.83 18.38
N GLY A 33 -0.44 -15.71 18.19
CA GLY A 33 -0.50 -14.59 19.12
C GLY A 33 0.74 -13.69 19.09
N ARG A 34 1.61 -13.78 18.09
CA ARG A 34 2.79 -12.92 17.96
C ARG A 34 2.47 -11.69 17.12
N TYR A 35 2.88 -10.52 17.59
CA TYR A 35 2.71 -9.27 16.84
C TYR A 35 3.76 -9.15 15.73
N GLY A 36 3.32 -8.89 14.49
CA GLY A 36 4.19 -8.75 13.32
C GLY A 36 3.46 -8.30 12.06
N SER A 37 4.18 -8.28 10.93
CA SER A 37 3.58 -7.95 9.63
C SER A 37 2.80 -9.14 9.09
N LEU A 38 1.52 -8.93 8.77
CA LEU A 38 0.64 -9.97 8.23
C LEU A 38 0.68 -10.03 6.71
N TRP A 39 0.85 -8.89 6.05
CA TRP A 39 0.93 -8.78 4.60
C TRP A 39 1.67 -7.51 4.17
N GLU A 40 2.16 -7.52 2.94
CA GLU A 40 2.80 -6.37 2.28
C GLU A 40 2.20 -6.18 0.89
N LEU A 41 1.87 -4.93 0.56
CA LEU A 41 1.47 -4.49 -0.76
C LEU A 41 2.44 -3.43 -1.26
N ARG A 42 2.89 -3.56 -2.51
CA ARG A 42 3.70 -2.56 -3.20
C ARG A 42 2.88 -1.94 -4.32
N LEU A 43 2.89 -0.62 -4.38
CA LEU A 43 2.17 0.17 -5.37
C LEU A 43 3.19 1.04 -6.13
N ALA A 44 3.15 0.95 -7.45
CA ALA A 44 3.86 1.89 -8.31
C ALA A 44 3.06 3.20 -8.39
N LEU A 45 3.76 4.32 -8.39
CA LEU A 45 3.18 5.67 -8.53
C LEU A 45 3.92 6.37 -9.70
N PRO A 46 3.71 5.91 -10.96
CA PRO A 46 4.58 6.24 -12.09
C PRO A 46 4.58 7.71 -12.52
N ASP A 47 3.58 8.51 -12.12
CA ASP A 47 3.38 9.86 -12.64
C ASP A 47 3.64 10.98 -11.62
N LEU A 48 4.32 10.68 -10.50
CA LEU A 48 4.61 11.69 -9.47
C LEU A 48 5.96 12.39 -9.71
N PRO A 49 5.98 13.73 -9.82
CA PRO A 49 7.24 14.49 -9.84
C PRO A 49 8.05 14.34 -8.53
N ALA A 50 9.37 14.47 -8.60
CA ALA A 50 10.26 14.37 -7.43
C ALA A 50 9.96 15.39 -6.30
N ARG A 51 9.26 16.49 -6.60
CA ARG A 51 8.83 17.51 -5.63
C ARG A 51 7.31 17.65 -5.60
N THR A 52 6.62 16.51 -5.51
CA THR A 52 5.15 16.50 -5.41
C THR A 52 4.70 16.98 -4.01
N PRO A 53 3.70 17.86 -3.92
CA PRO A 53 3.04 18.20 -2.66
C PRO A 53 2.45 16.96 -1.96
N VAL A 54 2.46 16.95 -0.62
CA VAL A 54 1.98 15.79 0.18
C VAL A 54 0.54 15.40 -0.13
N GLY A 55 -0.35 16.37 -0.41
CA GLY A 55 -1.74 16.10 -0.75
C GLY A 55 -1.90 15.27 -2.03
N ASP A 56 -1.12 15.59 -3.06
CA ASP A 56 -1.13 14.84 -4.32
C ASP A 56 -0.49 13.46 -4.18
N VAL A 57 0.53 13.32 -3.32
CA VAL A 57 1.08 12.00 -2.97
C VAL A 57 0.01 11.12 -2.31
N LEU A 58 -0.71 11.65 -1.32
CA LEU A 58 -1.78 10.92 -0.64
C LEU A 58 -2.91 10.53 -1.60
N ARG A 59 -3.28 11.44 -2.51
CA ARG A 59 -4.28 11.19 -3.54
C ARG A 59 -3.84 10.04 -4.46
N ALA A 60 -2.62 10.08 -4.99
CA ALA A 60 -2.09 9.03 -5.88
C ALA A 60 -2.03 7.66 -5.18
N VAL A 61 -1.65 7.62 -3.89
CA VAL A 61 -1.69 6.39 -3.09
C VAL A 61 -3.12 5.86 -2.96
N GLY A 62 -4.08 6.73 -2.65
CA GLY A 62 -5.50 6.37 -2.55
C GLY A 62 -6.05 5.78 -3.86
N GLU A 63 -5.79 6.46 -4.98
CA GLU A 63 -6.18 6.00 -6.32
C GLU A 63 -5.58 4.62 -6.64
N ALA A 64 -4.30 4.40 -6.34
CA ALA A 64 -3.63 3.11 -6.54
C ALA A 64 -4.21 1.98 -5.67
N LEU A 65 -4.58 2.27 -4.42
CA LEU A 65 -5.24 1.31 -3.52
C LEU A 65 -6.63 0.90 -4.00
N VAL A 66 -7.42 1.87 -4.49
CA VAL A 66 -8.75 1.64 -5.06
C VAL A 66 -8.64 0.75 -6.30
N ALA A 67 -7.79 1.12 -7.26
CA ALA A 67 -7.60 0.35 -8.49
C ALA A 67 -7.20 -1.11 -8.23
N ARG A 68 -6.35 -1.35 -7.22
CA ARG A 68 -5.96 -2.71 -6.85
C ARG A 68 -7.11 -3.51 -6.23
N SER A 69 -7.96 -2.85 -5.44
CA SER A 69 -9.14 -3.46 -4.82
C SER A 69 -10.18 -3.87 -5.87
N ASP A 70 -10.39 -3.04 -6.89
CA ASP A 70 -11.29 -3.35 -8.00
C ASP A 70 -10.77 -4.54 -8.82
N THR A 71 -9.46 -4.56 -9.12
CA THR A 71 -8.82 -5.72 -9.78
C THR A 71 -9.02 -7.01 -8.98
N ALA A 72 -8.87 -6.95 -7.65
CA ALA A 72 -9.06 -8.11 -6.79
C ALA A 72 -10.53 -8.57 -6.76
N ARG A 73 -11.49 -7.64 -6.80
CA ARG A 73 -12.92 -7.95 -6.85
C ARG A 73 -13.32 -8.61 -8.17
N GLU A 74 -12.78 -8.16 -9.30
CA GLU A 74 -13.02 -8.75 -10.60
C GLU A 74 -12.47 -10.17 -10.70
N SER A 75 -11.31 -10.44 -10.08
CA SER A 75 -10.67 -11.76 -10.07
C SER A 75 -11.41 -12.82 -9.22
N LEU A 76 -12.39 -12.42 -8.42
CA LEU A 76 -13.20 -13.29 -7.57
C LEU A 76 -14.57 -13.63 -8.18
N ARG A 77 -14.89 -13.07 -9.35
CA ARG A 77 -16.11 -13.35 -10.12
C ARG A 77 -15.82 -14.37 -11.21
#